data_AF-A0A969KXM4-F1
#
_entry.id   AF-A0A969KXM4-F1
#
_cell.length_a   1.000
_cell.length_b   1.000
_cell.length_c   1.000
_cell.angle_alpha   90.00
_cell.angle_beta   90.00
_cell.angle_gamma   90.00
#
_symmetry.space_group_name_H-M   'P 1'
#
loop_
_entity.id
_entity.type
_entity.pdbx_description
1 polymer ?
#
loop_
_entity_poly.entity_id
_entity_poly.type
_entity_poly.pdbx_seq_one_letter_code
_entity_poly.pdbx_strand_id
1 'polypeptide(L)'
;MTADTPMTAEIPMRTRALPLVRFSLVEPQVRLLRWLWVYRWASLLPVLWLFQTTADPSAWLLLLIAAGSTFLLTTLSRSFNYSLVEVASFLGADLLGAAALLGFGGDAYYWYALSPLLVAALLFQVRGVVLASTTLTLLYLLTLLFTSDPYPAAGQFDRLATQLTGLWLVPLLVGYGLACLKQESETHQHLAQTYAELTRRHTELTAAHNQLEIIHDWTLALQGAADIESVQQRILRAVTQELGFSQAVIGLVNPITQTLGEWRAYPPQEALLSMMPALPLTPENGLIARKLLDRQARWWFNEELLVADEVFNEWLNQVPWLILPLVGQDQPPGCC
;
A
#
# COMPACT_ATOMS: atom_id res chain seq x y z
N MET A 1 48.51 21.12 37.87
CA MET A 1 47.18 20.67 38.34
C MET A 1 46.14 21.59 37.72
N THR A 2 45.69 21.22 36.53
CA THR A 2 44.65 21.91 35.76
C THR A 2 43.47 20.95 35.69
N ALA A 3 42.34 21.37 36.26
CA ALA A 3 41.15 20.55 36.41
C ALA A 3 40.34 20.58 35.10
N ASP A 4 40.18 19.39 34.51
CA ASP A 4 39.26 19.14 33.40
C ASP A 4 37.81 19.27 33.89
N THR A 5 37.04 20.09 33.20
CA THR A 5 35.59 20.22 33.37
C THR A 5 34.89 19.36 32.31
N PRO A 6 33.93 18.49 32.67
CA PRO A 6 33.26 17.66 31.70
C PRO A 6 32.20 18.45 30.92
N MET A 7 32.27 18.31 29.60
CA MET A 7 31.35 18.86 28.61
C MET A 7 29.99 18.16 28.73
N THR A 8 28.99 18.84 29.30
CA THR A 8 27.60 18.39 29.32
C THR A 8 26.99 18.56 27.93
N ALA A 9 26.79 17.45 27.22
CA ALA A 9 26.05 17.41 25.97
C ALA A 9 24.55 17.62 26.24
N GLU A 10 24.05 18.82 25.93
CA GLU A 10 22.61 19.08 25.87
C GLU A 10 22.00 18.29 24.70
N ILE A 11 21.20 17.28 25.03
CA ILE A 11 20.38 16.55 24.06
C ILE A 11 19.14 17.41 23.80
N PRO A 12 18.92 17.93 22.58
CA PRO A 12 17.71 18.67 22.27
C PRO A 12 16.51 17.72 22.30
N MET A 13 15.67 17.82 23.34
CA MET A 13 14.34 17.23 23.37
C MET A 13 13.49 17.86 22.26
N ARG A 14 13.50 17.22 21.09
CA ARG A 14 12.59 17.51 20.00
C ARG A 14 11.22 16.98 20.42
N THR A 15 10.40 17.86 21.01
CA THR A 15 8.97 17.65 21.24
C THR A 15 8.31 17.32 19.91
N ARG A 16 8.16 16.03 19.61
CA ARG A 16 7.29 15.56 18.55
C ARG A 16 5.87 15.92 18.96
N ALA A 17 5.36 17.03 18.42
CA ALA A 17 3.93 17.27 18.40
C ALA A 17 3.27 16.02 17.78
N LEU A 18 2.48 15.31 18.58
CA LEU A 18 1.67 14.20 18.11
C LEU A 18 0.85 14.72 16.92
N PRO A 19 0.92 14.08 15.74
CA PRO A 19 0.06 14.47 14.64
C PRO A 19 -1.37 14.29 15.15
N LEU A 20 -2.13 15.39 15.22
CA LEU A 20 -3.57 15.37 15.40
C LEU A 20 -4.12 14.52 14.25
N VAL A 21 -4.43 13.26 14.57
CA VAL A 21 -5.03 12.31 13.64
C VAL A 21 -6.34 12.93 13.18
N ARG A 22 -6.33 13.49 11.97
CA ARG A 22 -7.52 14.04 11.31
C ARG A 22 -8.38 12.83 10.93
N PHE A 23 -9.33 12.49 11.80
CA PHE A 23 -10.35 11.49 11.49
C PHE A 23 -11.28 12.06 10.42
N SER A 24 -10.92 11.89 9.16
CA SER A 24 -11.88 12.08 8.07
C SER A 24 -12.93 10.98 8.16
N LEU A 25 -14.21 11.36 8.29
CA LEU A 25 -15.30 10.40 8.22
C LEU A 25 -15.24 9.71 6.86
N VAL A 26 -15.18 8.39 6.86
CA VAL A 26 -15.15 7.59 5.62
C VAL A 26 -16.50 7.81 4.92
N GLU A 27 -16.51 7.91 3.59
CA GLU A 27 -17.72 8.13 2.76
C GLU A 27 -19.02 7.37 3.14
N PRO A 28 -19.00 6.11 3.62
CA PRO A 28 -20.19 5.46 4.17
C PRO A 28 -20.79 6.16 5.41
N GLN A 29 -19.98 6.75 6.29
CA GLN A 29 -20.45 7.46 7.48
C GLN A 29 -21.20 8.75 7.11
N VAL A 30 -20.77 9.44 6.05
CA VAL A 30 -21.48 10.63 5.54
C VAL A 30 -22.87 10.27 5.00
N ARG A 31 -23.00 9.13 4.33
CA ARG A 31 -24.30 8.61 3.85
C ARG A 31 -25.23 8.26 5.01
N LEU A 32 -24.71 7.59 6.04
CA LEU A 32 -25.47 7.26 7.26
C LEU A 32 -25.92 8.53 8.00
N LEU A 33 -25.07 9.55 8.08
CA LEU A 33 -25.43 10.83 8.69
C LEU A 33 -26.56 11.53 7.91
N ARG A 34 -26.51 11.51 6.57
CA ARG A 34 -27.62 12.00 5.73
C ARG A 34 -28.92 11.25 5.98
N TRP A 35 -28.84 9.94 6.14
CA TRP A 35 -30.01 9.12 6.45
C TRP A 35 -30.60 9.48 7.83
N LEU A 36 -29.76 9.76 8.83
CA LEU A 36 -30.21 10.23 10.14
C LEU A 36 -30.94 11.57 10.08
N TRP A 37 -30.53 12.48 9.19
CA TRP A 37 -31.28 13.72 8.95
C TRP A 37 -32.68 13.45 8.39
N VAL A 38 -32.79 12.56 7.40
CA VAL A 38 -34.08 12.15 6.85
C VAL A 38 -34.94 11.48 7.92
N TYR A 39 -34.34 10.62 8.75
CA TYR A 39 -35.00 9.97 9.88
C TYR A 39 -35.59 10.98 10.87
N ARG A 40 -34.87 12.06 11.22
CA ARG A 40 -35.40 13.12 12.11
C ARG A 40 -36.63 13.81 11.54
N TRP A 41 -36.62 14.14 10.26
CA TRP A 41 -37.80 14.73 9.63
C TRP A 41 -38.96 13.73 9.57
N ALA A 42 -38.67 12.47 9.26
CA ALA A 42 -39.67 11.40 9.22
C ALA A 42 -40.28 11.11 10.60
N SER A 43 -39.50 11.20 11.69
CA SER A 43 -39.99 10.95 13.05
C SER A 43 -40.94 12.04 13.56
N LEU A 44 -41.01 13.19 12.90
CA LEU A 44 -42.02 14.22 13.17
C LEU A 44 -43.35 13.98 12.44
N LEU A 45 -43.42 13.08 11.46
CA LEU A 45 -44.67 12.78 10.74
C LEU A 45 -45.76 12.18 11.64
N PRO A 46 -45.47 11.21 12.53
CA PRO A 46 -46.48 10.71 13.47
C PRO A 46 -47.00 11.79 14.41
N VAL A 47 -46.13 12.73 14.82
CA VAL A 47 -46.48 13.87 15.67
C VAL A 47 -47.44 14.82 14.94
N LEU A 48 -47.13 15.17 13.69
CA LEU A 48 -47.99 15.97 12.83
C LEU A 48 -49.37 15.33 12.63
N TRP A 49 -49.42 14.00 12.49
CA TRP A 49 -50.68 13.26 12.36
C TRP A 49 -51.51 13.32 13.65
N LEU A 50 -50.88 13.06 14.80
CA LEU A 50 -51.52 13.12 16.12
C LEU A 50 -52.04 14.51 16.46
N PHE A 51 -51.41 15.59 15.99
CA PHE A 51 -51.87 16.95 16.26
C PHE A 51 -53.00 17.45 15.37
N GLN A 52 -53.37 16.73 14.31
CA GLN A 52 -54.62 17.05 13.60
C GLN A 52 -55.86 16.78 14.46
N THR A 53 -55.73 15.96 15.50
CA THR A 53 -56.86 15.55 16.35
C THR A 53 -56.91 16.25 17.70
N THR A 54 -55.90 17.06 18.05
CA THR A 54 -55.83 17.78 19.34
C THR A 54 -55.73 19.29 19.13
N ALA A 55 -56.51 20.05 19.90
CA ALA A 55 -56.58 21.51 19.79
C ALA A 55 -55.63 22.26 20.76
N ASP A 56 -54.61 21.56 21.30
CA ASP A 56 -53.73 22.14 22.32
C ASP A 56 -52.63 23.03 21.69
N PRO A 57 -52.56 24.33 22.01
CA PRO A 57 -51.53 25.23 21.48
C PRO A 57 -50.11 24.88 21.96
N SER A 58 -49.96 24.24 23.12
CA SER A 58 -48.65 23.85 23.66
C SER A 58 -47.97 22.76 22.80
N ALA A 59 -48.78 21.87 22.24
CA ALA A 59 -48.37 20.83 21.32
C ALA A 59 -47.75 21.37 20.02
N TRP A 60 -48.35 22.41 19.44
CA TRP A 60 -47.82 23.10 18.26
C TRP A 60 -46.49 23.78 18.55
N LEU A 61 -46.33 24.37 19.74
CA LEU A 61 -45.08 24.99 20.16
C LEU A 61 -43.95 23.93 20.29
N LEU A 62 -44.23 22.78 20.89
CA LEU A 62 -43.26 21.67 20.97
C LEU A 62 -42.87 21.16 19.58
N LEU A 63 -43.83 21.04 18.66
CA LEU A 63 -43.57 20.63 17.28
C LEU A 63 -42.69 21.65 16.55
N LEU A 64 -42.97 22.95 16.71
CA LEU A 64 -42.15 24.02 16.13
C LEU A 64 -40.73 24.02 16.68
N ILE A 65 -40.55 23.75 17.99
CA ILE A 65 -39.23 23.59 18.60
C ILE A 65 -38.51 22.36 18.01
N ALA A 66 -39.20 21.24 17.84
CA ALA A 66 -38.61 20.02 17.25
C ALA A 66 -38.22 20.23 15.77
N ALA A 67 -39.09 20.85 14.98
CA ALA A 67 -38.81 21.19 13.58
C ALA A 67 -37.69 22.22 13.47
N GLY A 68 -37.71 23.27 14.30
CA GLY A 68 -36.70 24.32 14.34
C GLY A 68 -35.32 23.80 14.73
N SER A 69 -35.24 22.98 15.79
CA SER A 69 -33.98 22.33 16.19
C SER A 69 -33.46 21.41 15.08
N THR A 70 -34.33 20.60 14.46
CA THR A 70 -33.95 19.76 13.31
C THR A 70 -33.43 20.60 12.14
N PHE A 71 -34.10 21.69 11.80
CA PHE A 71 -33.66 22.61 10.74
C PHE A 71 -32.30 23.24 11.03
N LEU A 72 -32.09 23.73 12.26
CA LEU A 72 -30.80 24.27 12.70
C LEU A 72 -29.69 23.23 12.59
N LEU A 73 -29.92 22.02 13.10
CA LEU A 73 -28.97 20.92 12.99
C LEU A 73 -28.66 20.58 11.51
N THR A 74 -29.67 20.55 10.64
CA THR A 74 -29.50 20.25 9.21
C THR A 74 -28.67 21.32 8.50
N THR A 75 -28.90 22.60 8.80
CA THR A 75 -28.20 23.73 8.17
C THR A 75 -26.77 23.89 8.69
N LEU A 76 -26.58 23.80 10.02
CA LEU A 76 -25.27 23.86 10.66
C LEU A 76 -24.36 22.70 10.19
N SER A 77 -24.92 21.50 9.98
CA SER A 77 -24.15 20.32 9.53
C SER A 77 -23.43 20.51 8.18
N ARG A 78 -23.88 21.42 7.31
CA ARG A 78 -23.18 21.76 6.06
C ARG A 78 -21.91 22.57 6.28
N SER A 79 -21.87 23.38 7.35
CA SER A 79 -20.77 24.31 7.64
C SER A 79 -19.74 23.71 8.59
N PHE A 80 -20.11 22.69 9.37
CA PHE A 80 -19.21 22.07 10.34
C PHE A 80 -18.16 21.20 9.62
N ASN A 81 -16.93 21.72 9.62
CA ASN A 81 -15.74 20.92 9.36
C ASN A 81 -15.59 19.90 10.49
N TYR A 82 -15.29 18.65 10.17
CA TYR A 82 -15.46 17.43 10.98
C TYR A 82 -14.66 17.33 12.30
N SER A 83 -14.63 18.36 13.13
CA SER A 83 -13.93 18.35 14.42
C SER A 83 -14.80 17.63 15.46
N LEU A 84 -14.36 16.44 15.89
CA LEU A 84 -15.05 15.58 16.88
C LEU A 84 -15.45 16.31 18.17
N VAL A 85 -14.69 17.33 18.58
CA VAL A 85 -14.94 18.11 19.81
C VAL A 85 -16.19 18.98 19.70
N GLU A 86 -16.43 19.59 18.54
CA GLU A 86 -17.61 20.44 18.32
C GLU A 86 -18.89 19.60 18.15
N VAL A 87 -18.74 18.39 17.60
CA VAL A 87 -19.88 17.47 17.43
C VAL A 87 -20.36 16.93 18.78
N ALA A 88 -19.45 16.69 19.75
CA ALA A 88 -19.81 16.18 21.07
C ALA A 88 -20.61 17.19 21.91
N SER A 89 -20.25 18.47 21.89
CA SER A 89 -21.00 19.51 22.61
C SER A 89 -22.39 19.73 22.00
N PHE A 90 -22.47 19.67 20.67
CA PHE A 90 -23.74 19.78 19.96
C PHE A 90 -24.68 18.60 20.23
N LEU A 91 -24.13 17.38 20.29
CA LEU A 91 -24.86 16.19 20.71
C LEU A 91 -25.43 16.34 22.12
N GLY A 92 -24.69 16.96 23.04
CA GLY A 92 -25.18 17.27 24.39
C GLY A 92 -26.40 18.19 24.39
N ALA A 93 -26.36 19.27 23.61
CA ALA A 93 -27.49 20.18 23.45
C ALA A 93 -28.71 19.48 22.80
N ASP A 94 -28.46 18.62 21.81
CA ASP A 94 -29.49 17.84 21.13
C ASP A 94 -30.14 16.80 22.08
N LEU A 95 -29.36 16.13 22.93
CA LEU A 95 -29.88 15.25 23.98
C LEU A 95 -30.78 15.99 24.97
N LEU A 96 -30.40 17.21 25.37
CA LEU A 96 -31.23 18.04 26.25
C LEU A 96 -32.55 18.41 25.58
N GLY A 97 -32.51 18.85 24.32
CA GLY A 97 -33.71 19.15 23.55
C GLY A 97 -34.61 17.92 23.37
N ALA A 98 -34.04 16.76 23.04
CA ALA A 98 -34.76 15.51 22.91
C ALA A 98 -35.41 15.05 24.23
N ALA A 99 -34.70 15.16 25.35
CA ALA A 99 -35.25 14.84 26.67
C ALA A 99 -36.41 15.76 27.04
N ALA A 100 -36.29 17.07 26.81
CA ALA A 100 -37.36 18.03 27.05
C ALA A 100 -38.59 17.71 26.20
N LEU A 101 -38.41 17.47 24.90
CA LEU A 101 -39.51 17.10 24.00
C LEU A 101 -40.19 15.78 24.41
N LEU A 102 -39.40 14.80 24.85
CA LEU A 102 -39.94 13.52 25.33
C LEU A 102 -40.69 13.69 26.66
N GLY A 103 -40.18 14.49 27.60
CA GLY A 103 -40.80 14.74 28.90
C GLY A 103 -42.11 15.52 28.80
N PHE A 104 -42.13 16.59 28.01
CA PHE A 104 -43.32 17.45 27.87
C PHE A 104 -44.30 16.98 26.79
N GLY A 105 -43.79 16.32 25.74
CA GLY A 105 -44.59 15.86 24.61
C GLY A 105 -44.95 14.37 24.64
N GLY A 106 -44.36 13.60 25.58
CA GLY A 106 -44.65 12.19 25.79
C GLY A 106 -44.32 11.30 24.59
N ASP A 107 -45.10 10.22 24.45
CA ASP A 107 -44.89 9.12 23.50
C ASP A 107 -44.79 9.58 22.03
N ALA A 108 -45.42 10.71 21.68
CA ALA A 108 -45.39 11.27 20.33
C ALA A 108 -43.96 11.56 19.87
N TYR A 109 -43.08 11.99 20.78
CA TYR A 109 -41.70 12.35 20.48
C TYR A 109 -40.70 11.23 20.73
N TYR A 110 -41.17 10.01 21.03
CA TYR A 110 -40.30 8.86 21.30
C TYR A 110 -39.31 8.57 20.16
N TRP A 111 -39.81 8.48 18.92
CA TRP A 111 -38.98 8.24 17.74
C TRP A 111 -38.03 9.41 17.46
N TYR A 112 -38.44 10.62 17.80
CA TYR A 112 -37.57 11.79 17.70
C TYR A 112 -36.40 11.70 18.69
N ALA A 113 -36.67 11.30 19.93
CA ALA A 113 -35.66 11.17 20.98
C ALA A 113 -34.61 10.07 20.72
N LEU A 114 -34.92 9.08 19.86
CA LEU A 114 -33.95 8.07 19.42
C LEU A 114 -32.87 8.65 18.49
N SER A 115 -33.14 9.75 17.78
CA SER A 115 -32.20 10.35 16.83
C SER A 115 -30.81 10.64 17.43
N PRO A 116 -30.67 11.45 18.50
CA PRO A 116 -29.36 11.74 19.09
C PRO A 116 -28.64 10.47 19.58
N LEU A 117 -29.38 9.45 20.03
CA LEU A 117 -28.78 8.17 20.45
C LEU A 117 -28.19 7.41 19.26
N LEU A 118 -28.88 7.42 18.11
CA LEU A 118 -28.37 6.81 16.88
C LEU A 118 -27.16 7.57 16.32
N VAL A 119 -27.15 8.91 16.43
CA VAL A 119 -25.98 9.73 16.10
C VAL A 119 -24.79 9.37 17.01
N ALA A 120 -25.04 9.21 18.32
CA ALA A 120 -24.02 8.78 19.27
C ALA A 120 -23.48 7.38 18.93
N ALA A 121 -24.36 6.45 18.51
CA ALA A 121 -23.99 5.12 18.04
C ALA A 121 -23.11 5.16 16.79
N LEU A 122 -23.42 6.04 15.84
CA LEU A 122 -22.66 6.18 14.61
C LEU A 122 -21.24 6.73 14.86
N LEU A 123 -21.13 7.76 15.70
CA LEU A 123 -19.88 8.48 15.91
C LEU A 123 -18.96 7.82 16.93
N PHE A 124 -19.53 7.31 18.02
CA PHE A 124 -18.79 6.85 19.20
C PHE A 124 -19.10 5.39 19.56
N GLN A 125 -19.84 4.67 18.70
CA GLN A 125 -20.15 3.24 18.84
C GLN A 125 -20.80 2.92 20.19
N VAL A 126 -20.48 1.75 20.76
CA VAL A 126 -21.03 1.29 22.05
C VAL A 126 -20.78 2.28 23.18
N ARG A 127 -19.59 2.91 23.23
CA ARG A 127 -19.28 3.90 24.28
C ARG A 127 -20.18 5.13 24.18
N GLY A 128 -20.40 5.61 22.95
CA GLY A 128 -21.33 6.68 22.65
C GLY A 128 -22.73 6.39 23.10
N VAL A 129 -23.23 5.22 22.73
CA VAL A 129 -24.57 4.77 23.09
C VAL A 129 -24.75 4.75 24.61
N VAL A 130 -23.83 4.11 25.34
CA VAL A 130 -23.97 3.98 26.80
C VAL A 130 -24.00 5.36 27.46
N LEU A 131 -23.09 6.27 27.06
CA LEU A 131 -23.07 7.63 27.59
C LEU A 131 -24.34 8.39 27.23
N ALA A 132 -24.74 8.40 25.95
CA ALA A 132 -25.90 9.14 25.49
C ALA A 132 -27.21 8.61 26.09
N SER A 133 -27.41 7.30 26.15
CA SER A 133 -28.60 6.67 26.76
C SER A 133 -28.65 6.93 28.26
N THR A 134 -27.52 6.91 28.97
CA THR A 134 -27.45 7.26 30.41
C THR A 134 -27.83 8.73 30.61
N THR A 135 -27.21 9.64 29.86
CA THR A 135 -27.48 11.07 29.95
C THR A 135 -28.94 11.39 29.59
N LEU A 136 -29.47 10.81 28.51
CA LEU A 136 -30.86 11.01 28.12
C LEU A 136 -31.83 10.46 29.15
N THR A 137 -31.54 9.29 29.74
CA THR A 137 -32.38 8.71 30.81
C THR A 137 -32.43 9.64 32.02
N LEU A 138 -31.29 10.15 32.48
CA LEU A 138 -31.24 11.09 33.60
C LEU A 138 -31.99 12.39 33.30
N LEU A 139 -31.79 12.96 32.09
CA LEU A 139 -32.49 14.17 31.68
C LEU A 139 -33.99 13.94 31.54
N TYR A 140 -34.41 12.79 31.00
CA TYR A 140 -35.83 12.43 30.88
C TYR A 140 -36.48 12.28 32.25
N LEU A 141 -35.87 11.54 33.17
CA LEU A 141 -36.35 11.43 34.55
C LEU A 141 -36.41 12.80 35.25
N LEU A 142 -35.43 13.67 34.99
CA LEU A 142 -35.42 15.03 35.51
C LEU A 142 -36.60 15.84 34.95
N THR A 143 -36.92 15.72 33.66
CA THR A 143 -38.08 16.43 33.07
C THR A 143 -39.41 15.99 33.68
N LEU A 144 -39.55 14.72 34.06
CA LEU A 144 -40.75 14.20 34.74
C LEU A 144 -40.97 14.85 36.12
N LEU A 145 -39.92 15.34 36.78
CA LEU A 145 -40.06 16.08 38.04
C LEU A 145 -40.70 17.47 37.85
N PHE A 146 -40.65 18.01 36.63
CA PHE A 146 -41.21 19.32 36.28
C PHE A 146 -42.58 19.22 35.59
N THR A 147 -43.03 18.01 35.25
CA THR A 147 -44.37 17.81 34.71
C THR A 147 -45.42 17.82 35.81
N SER A 148 -46.63 18.29 35.48
CA SER A 148 -47.72 18.53 36.43
C SER A 148 -48.26 17.26 37.11
N ASP A 149 -47.98 16.09 36.56
CA ASP A 149 -48.28 14.76 37.14
C ASP A 149 -46.98 14.04 37.53
N PRO A 150 -46.38 14.35 38.70
CA PRO A 150 -45.11 13.77 39.12
C PRO A 150 -45.21 12.29 39.53
N TYR A 151 -46.43 11.77 39.73
CA TYR A 151 -46.64 10.38 40.13
C TYR A 151 -47.32 9.57 39.02
N PRO A 152 -46.66 8.52 38.51
CA PRO A 152 -47.26 7.68 37.50
C PRO A 152 -48.47 6.94 38.07
N ALA A 153 -49.66 7.21 37.52
CA ALA A 153 -50.85 6.42 37.80
C ALA A 153 -50.60 4.93 37.45
N ALA A 154 -51.37 4.01 38.03
CA ALA A 154 -51.28 2.58 37.71
C ALA A 154 -51.37 2.35 36.19
N GLY A 155 -50.30 1.82 35.58
CA GLY A 155 -50.15 1.64 34.13
C GLY A 155 -49.18 2.61 33.43
N GLN A 156 -48.78 3.71 34.06
CA GLN A 156 -47.74 4.61 33.53
C GLN A 156 -46.33 4.05 33.75
N PHE A 157 -46.13 3.23 34.80
CA PHE A 157 -44.85 2.55 35.03
C PHE A 157 -44.50 1.60 33.88
N ASP A 158 -45.46 0.83 33.37
CA ASP A 158 -45.23 -0.09 32.25
C ASP A 158 -44.83 0.66 30.97
N ARG A 159 -45.43 1.83 30.74
CA ARG A 159 -45.06 2.71 29.62
C ARG A 159 -43.66 3.28 29.78
N LEU A 160 -43.34 3.81 30.95
CA LEU A 160 -42.02 4.34 31.26
C LEU A 160 -40.95 3.25 31.15
N ALA A 161 -41.21 2.06 31.68
CA ALA A 161 -40.33 0.91 31.56
C ALA A 161 -40.11 0.51 30.09
N THR A 162 -41.17 0.47 29.28
CA THR A 162 -41.08 0.17 27.85
C THR A 162 -40.27 1.22 27.09
N GLN A 163 -40.50 2.51 27.37
CA GLN A 163 -39.76 3.61 26.76
C GLN A 163 -38.27 3.57 27.12
N LEU A 164 -37.96 3.46 28.41
CA LEU A 164 -36.57 3.34 28.88
C LEU A 164 -35.91 2.11 28.26
N THR A 165 -36.61 0.96 28.23
CA THR A 165 -36.09 -0.26 27.59
C THR A 165 -35.73 0.01 26.15
N GLY A 166 -36.60 0.66 25.37
CA GLY A 166 -36.29 0.94 23.97
C GLY A 166 -35.21 2.02 23.76
N LEU A 167 -35.13 3.04 24.63
CA LEU A 167 -34.04 4.05 24.62
C LEU A 167 -32.65 3.44 24.89
N TRP A 168 -32.62 2.28 25.54
CA TRP A 168 -31.40 1.51 25.76
C TRP A 168 -31.18 0.47 24.66
N LEU A 169 -32.18 -0.39 24.42
CA LEU A 169 -32.08 -1.56 23.55
C LEU A 169 -31.82 -1.18 22.09
N VAL A 170 -32.60 -0.25 21.53
CA VAL A 170 -32.50 0.10 20.10
C VAL A 170 -31.13 0.69 19.77
N PRO A 171 -30.63 1.70 20.48
CA PRO A 171 -29.29 2.23 20.21
C PRO A 171 -28.18 1.22 20.51
N LEU A 172 -28.32 0.35 21.52
CA LEU A 172 -27.33 -0.69 21.81
C LEU A 172 -27.19 -1.67 20.66
N LEU A 173 -28.32 -2.17 20.13
CA LEU A 173 -28.34 -3.08 18.99
C LEU A 173 -27.67 -2.45 17.78
N VAL A 174 -28.00 -1.19 17.48
CA VAL A 174 -27.39 -0.45 16.36
C VAL A 174 -25.90 -0.21 16.60
N GLY A 175 -25.51 0.27 17.78
CA GLY A 175 -24.12 0.54 18.14
C GLY A 175 -23.25 -0.71 18.12
N TYR A 176 -23.79 -1.85 18.58
CA TYR A 176 -23.11 -3.14 18.53
C TYR A 176 -22.98 -3.66 17.08
N GLY A 177 -24.05 -3.58 16.28
CA GLY A 177 -24.01 -3.97 14.87
C GLY A 177 -22.97 -3.16 14.08
N LEU A 178 -22.90 -1.85 14.32
CA LEU A 178 -21.89 -0.99 13.70
C LEU A 178 -20.46 -1.34 14.17
N ALA A 179 -20.27 -1.66 15.44
CA ALA A 179 -18.97 -2.10 15.95
C ALA A 179 -18.51 -3.42 15.31
N CYS A 180 -19.44 -4.37 15.15
CA CYS A 180 -19.18 -5.65 14.50
C CYS A 180 -18.79 -5.48 13.02
N LEU A 181 -19.55 -4.67 12.27
CA LEU A 181 -19.22 -4.36 10.86
C LEU A 181 -17.85 -3.69 10.73
N LYS A 182 -17.49 -2.79 11.65
CA LYS A 182 -16.16 -2.17 11.64
C LYS A 182 -15.07 -3.21 11.88
N GLN A 183 -15.24 -4.08 12.86
CA GLN A 183 -14.29 -5.15 13.16
C GLN A 183 -14.11 -6.11 11.97
N GLU A 184 -15.19 -6.44 11.27
CA GLU A 184 -15.14 -7.26 10.04
C GLU A 184 -14.34 -6.54 8.94
N SER A 185 -14.60 -5.26 8.71
CA SER A 185 -13.87 -4.47 7.72
C SER A 185 -12.37 -4.35 8.03
N GLU A 186 -12.00 -4.18 9.29
CA GLU A 186 -10.61 -4.14 9.75
C GLU A 186 -9.92 -5.50 9.53
N THR A 187 -10.64 -6.59 9.80
CA THR A 187 -10.15 -7.96 9.58
C THR A 187 -9.90 -8.22 8.10
N HIS A 188 -10.83 -7.81 7.23
CA HIS A 188 -10.65 -7.91 5.77
C HIS A 188 -9.48 -7.08 5.25
N GLN A 189 -9.27 -5.87 5.78
CA GLN A 189 -8.13 -5.06 5.41
C GLN A 189 -6.80 -5.72 5.83
N HIS A 190 -6.73 -6.27 7.03
CA HIS A 190 -5.56 -7.00 7.50
C HIS A 190 -5.27 -8.25 6.66
N LEU A 191 -6.32 -8.99 6.29
CA LEU A 191 -6.22 -10.13 5.37
C LEU A 191 -5.70 -9.68 3.99
N ALA A 192 -6.26 -8.62 3.41
CA ALA A 192 -5.81 -8.11 2.12
C ALA A 192 -4.31 -7.71 2.14
N GLN A 193 -3.85 -7.10 3.24
CA GLN A 193 -2.43 -6.77 3.44
C GLN A 193 -1.55 -8.01 3.55
N THR A 194 -1.97 -9.02 4.31
CA THR A 194 -1.21 -10.27 4.46
C THR A 194 -1.17 -11.08 3.16
N TYR A 195 -2.26 -11.11 2.39
CA TYR A 195 -2.25 -11.71 1.05
C TYR A 195 -1.30 -10.99 0.09
N ALA A 196 -1.27 -9.65 0.10
CA ALA A 196 -0.34 -8.88 -0.72
C ALA A 196 1.12 -9.18 -0.35
N GLU A 197 1.43 -9.24 0.94
CA GLU A 197 2.76 -9.60 1.44
C GLU A 197 3.17 -11.03 1.06
N LEU A 198 2.27 -12.00 1.21
CA LEU A 198 2.51 -13.39 0.81
C LEU A 198 2.76 -13.51 -0.70
N THR A 199 1.97 -12.80 -1.51
CA THR A 199 2.13 -12.79 -2.97
C THR A 199 3.49 -12.22 -3.34
N ARG A 200 3.91 -11.13 -2.68
CA ARG A 200 5.23 -10.52 -2.88
C ARG A 200 6.36 -11.50 -2.53
N ARG A 201 6.31 -12.13 -1.36
CA ARG A 201 7.33 -13.12 -0.95
C ARG A 201 7.38 -14.32 -1.88
N HIS A 202 6.23 -14.79 -2.35
CA HIS A 202 6.18 -15.86 -3.34
C HIS A 202 6.88 -15.44 -4.62
N THR A 203 6.64 -14.22 -5.14
CA THR A 203 7.34 -13.73 -6.34
C THR A 203 8.84 -13.59 -6.13
N GLU A 204 9.28 -13.12 -4.96
CA GLU A 204 10.70 -13.03 -4.61
C GLU A 204 11.37 -14.41 -4.53
N LEU A 205 10.70 -15.38 -3.90
CA LEU A 205 11.16 -16.77 -3.82
C LEU A 205 11.23 -17.44 -5.20
N THR A 206 10.21 -17.25 -6.05
CA THR A 206 10.21 -17.80 -7.41
C THR A 206 11.35 -17.20 -8.23
N ALA A 207 11.62 -15.90 -8.10
CA ALA A 207 12.75 -15.25 -8.77
C ALA A 207 14.11 -15.81 -8.30
N ALA A 208 14.29 -15.99 -6.99
CA ALA A 208 15.51 -16.57 -6.43
C ALA A 208 15.69 -18.05 -6.84
N HIS A 209 14.60 -18.82 -6.89
CA HIS A 209 14.62 -20.21 -7.34
C HIS A 209 15.05 -20.32 -8.80
N ASN A 210 14.44 -19.53 -9.69
CA ASN A 210 14.84 -19.48 -11.11
C ASN A 210 16.31 -19.10 -11.27
N GLN A 211 16.82 -18.19 -10.44
CA GLN A 211 18.22 -17.79 -10.46
C GLN A 211 19.16 -18.94 -10.06
N LEU A 212 18.78 -19.75 -9.06
CA LEU A 212 19.53 -20.93 -8.64
C LEU A 212 19.52 -22.02 -9.72
N GLU A 213 18.39 -22.22 -10.39
CA GLU A 213 18.27 -23.20 -11.49
C GLU A 213 19.20 -22.81 -12.66
N ILE A 214 19.21 -21.53 -13.04
CA ILE A 214 20.13 -21.01 -14.08
C ILE A 214 21.60 -21.23 -13.67
N ILE A 215 21.96 -20.93 -12.42
CA ILE A 215 23.34 -21.14 -11.92
C ILE A 215 23.69 -22.63 -11.94
N HIS A 216 22.76 -23.51 -11.55
CA HIS A 216 22.97 -24.95 -11.55
C HIS A 216 23.17 -25.49 -12.96
N ASP A 217 22.35 -25.07 -13.93
CA ASP A 217 22.48 -25.44 -15.34
C ASP A 217 23.81 -24.95 -15.94
N TRP A 218 24.23 -23.73 -15.61
CA TRP A 218 25.54 -23.20 -16.01
C TRP A 218 26.69 -24.00 -15.40
N THR A 219 26.56 -24.39 -14.13
CA THR A 219 27.58 -25.19 -13.44
C THR A 219 27.67 -26.60 -14.04
N LEU A 220 26.55 -27.23 -14.38
CA LEU A 220 26.52 -28.52 -15.07
C LEU A 220 27.10 -28.43 -16.49
N ALA A 221 26.80 -27.36 -17.22
CA ALA A 221 27.38 -27.11 -18.54
C ALA A 221 28.90 -26.93 -18.49
N LEU A 222 29.42 -26.28 -17.43
CA LEU A 222 30.85 -26.07 -17.22
C LEU A 222 31.57 -27.30 -16.67
N GLN A 223 30.95 -28.06 -15.76
CA GLN A 223 31.52 -29.30 -15.20
C GLN A 223 31.50 -30.47 -16.21
N GLY A 224 30.55 -30.48 -17.16
CA GLY A 224 30.52 -31.46 -18.25
C GLY A 224 31.61 -31.28 -19.31
N ALA A 225 32.36 -30.17 -19.24
CA ALA A 225 33.41 -29.84 -20.19
C ALA A 225 34.81 -30.13 -19.61
N ALA A 226 35.19 -31.40 -19.56
CA ALA A 226 36.54 -31.82 -19.20
C ALA A 226 37.60 -31.55 -20.31
N ASP A 227 37.19 -30.94 -21.42
CA ASP A 227 38.06 -30.63 -22.55
C ASP A 227 37.81 -29.20 -23.04
N ILE A 228 38.80 -28.33 -22.82
CA ILE A 228 38.78 -26.92 -23.22
C ILE A 228 38.52 -26.77 -24.73
N GLU A 229 38.93 -27.75 -25.53
CA GLU A 229 38.67 -27.81 -26.96
C GLU A 229 37.18 -28.00 -27.28
N SER A 230 36.51 -28.89 -26.57
CA SER A 230 35.07 -29.10 -26.71
C SER A 230 34.26 -27.83 -26.36
N VAL A 231 34.73 -27.05 -25.38
CA VAL A 231 34.11 -25.77 -24.98
C VAL A 231 34.27 -24.73 -26.09
N GLN A 232 35.49 -24.57 -26.61
CA GLN A 232 35.76 -23.62 -27.68
C GLN A 232 34.93 -23.93 -28.93
N GLN A 233 34.84 -25.21 -29.31
CA GLN A 233 34.02 -25.63 -30.44
C GLN A 233 32.53 -25.39 -30.21
N ARG A 234 32.04 -25.63 -28.98
CA ARG A 234 30.63 -25.36 -28.63
C ARG A 234 30.31 -23.87 -28.62
N ILE A 235 31.21 -23.02 -28.11
CA ILE A 235 31.05 -21.56 -28.15
C ILE A 235 31.02 -21.05 -29.59
N LEU A 236 31.98 -21.46 -30.43
CA LEU A 236 32.02 -21.06 -31.85
C LEU A 236 30.75 -21.47 -32.60
N ARG A 237 30.23 -22.67 -32.30
CA ARG A 237 28.98 -23.16 -32.88
C ARG A 237 27.75 -22.40 -32.37
N ALA A 238 27.69 -22.06 -31.08
CA ALA A 238 26.60 -21.26 -30.52
C ALA A 238 26.57 -19.84 -31.13
N VAL A 239 27.74 -19.21 -31.31
CA VAL A 239 27.83 -17.87 -31.93
C VAL A 239 27.34 -17.88 -33.37
N THR A 240 27.66 -18.92 -34.15
CA THR A 240 27.21 -18.99 -35.55
C THR A 240 25.76 -19.45 -35.70
N GLN A 241 25.30 -20.42 -34.89
CA GLN A 241 23.96 -20.99 -35.01
C GLN A 241 22.87 -20.22 -34.25
N GLU A 242 23.18 -19.67 -33.07
CA GLU A 242 22.20 -19.00 -32.22
C GLU A 242 22.23 -17.47 -32.37
N LEU A 243 23.41 -16.87 -32.52
CA LEU A 243 23.56 -15.42 -32.68
C LEU A 243 23.54 -14.97 -34.16
N GLY A 244 23.49 -15.92 -35.11
CA GLY A 244 23.31 -15.64 -36.53
C GLY A 244 24.54 -15.10 -37.26
N PHE A 245 25.74 -15.23 -36.69
CA PHE A 245 26.98 -14.86 -37.38
C PHE A 245 27.33 -15.89 -38.45
N SER A 246 27.80 -15.44 -39.62
CA SER A 246 28.19 -16.32 -40.72
C SER A 246 29.43 -17.17 -40.42
N GLN A 247 30.33 -16.63 -39.58
CA GLN A 247 31.56 -17.27 -39.15
C GLN A 247 32.00 -16.73 -37.79
N ALA A 248 32.69 -17.55 -37.01
CA ALA A 248 33.26 -17.18 -35.73
C ALA A 248 34.71 -17.64 -35.65
N VAL A 249 35.58 -16.82 -35.06
CA VAL A 249 37.02 -17.11 -34.88
C VAL A 249 37.39 -16.82 -33.44
N ILE A 250 38.17 -17.72 -32.83
CA ILE A 250 38.75 -17.53 -31.52
C ILE A 250 40.27 -17.71 -31.62
N GLY A 251 41.01 -16.78 -31.04
CA GLY A 251 42.45 -16.88 -30.84
C GLY A 251 42.73 -16.94 -29.35
N LEU A 252 43.71 -17.74 -28.95
CA LEU A 252 44.12 -17.89 -27.56
C LEU A 252 45.36 -17.08 -27.28
N VAL A 253 45.36 -16.42 -26.14
CA VAL A 253 46.49 -15.65 -25.66
C VAL A 253 47.42 -16.58 -24.90
N ASN A 254 48.66 -16.71 -25.37
CA ASN A 254 49.71 -17.30 -24.58
C ASN A 254 50.33 -16.22 -23.66
N PRO A 255 50.14 -16.31 -22.32
CA PRO A 255 50.62 -15.30 -21.40
C PRO A 255 52.14 -15.28 -21.24
N ILE A 256 52.82 -16.40 -21.54
CA ILE A 256 54.28 -16.54 -21.39
C ILE A 256 55.00 -15.83 -22.54
N THR A 257 54.53 -16.06 -23.77
CA THR A 257 55.13 -15.47 -24.97
C THR A 257 54.50 -14.13 -25.35
N GLN A 258 53.41 -13.73 -24.69
CA GLN A 258 52.59 -12.58 -25.05
C GLN A 258 52.21 -12.60 -26.54
N THR A 259 51.79 -13.77 -27.02
CA THR A 259 51.35 -13.95 -28.40
C THR A 259 49.90 -14.43 -28.45
N LEU A 260 49.16 -13.96 -29.45
CA LEU A 260 47.84 -14.45 -29.83
C LEU A 260 48.02 -15.52 -30.91
N GLY A 261 47.67 -16.75 -30.59
CA GLY A 261 47.85 -17.91 -31.46
C GLY A 261 46.75 -18.94 -31.28
N GLU A 262 46.99 -20.17 -31.73
CA GLU A 262 46.05 -21.29 -31.60
C GLU A 262 44.64 -20.96 -32.14
N TRP A 263 44.63 -20.37 -33.34
CA TRP A 263 43.43 -19.90 -34.00
C TRP A 263 42.48 -21.05 -34.32
N ARG A 264 41.21 -20.89 -33.98
CA ARG A 264 40.14 -21.81 -34.32
C ARG A 264 38.98 -21.04 -34.93
N ALA A 265 38.40 -21.57 -36.01
CA ALA A 265 37.26 -20.96 -36.68
C ALA A 265 36.14 -21.96 -36.90
N TYR A 266 34.91 -21.44 -36.98
CA TYR A 266 33.72 -22.19 -37.38
C TYR A 266 32.95 -21.38 -38.43
N PRO A 267 32.63 -21.94 -39.61
CA PRO A 267 32.93 -23.31 -40.08
C PRO A 267 34.44 -23.62 -40.16
N PRO A 268 34.87 -24.88 -40.01
CA PRO A 268 36.29 -25.24 -39.94
C PRO A 268 37.02 -24.94 -41.25
N GLN A 269 38.10 -24.16 -41.18
CA GLN A 269 38.96 -23.77 -42.31
C GLN A 269 40.43 -24.10 -41.98
N GLU A 270 40.73 -25.39 -41.79
CA GLU A 270 42.01 -25.89 -41.27
C GLU A 270 43.24 -25.47 -42.10
N ALA A 271 43.08 -25.40 -43.43
CA ALA A 271 44.15 -25.03 -44.35
C ALA A 271 44.63 -23.59 -44.17
N LEU A 272 43.73 -22.66 -43.85
CA LEU A 272 44.07 -21.25 -43.63
C LEU A 272 44.57 -21.01 -42.21
N LEU A 273 43.94 -21.63 -41.21
CA LEU A 273 44.33 -21.49 -39.80
C LEU A 273 45.72 -22.04 -39.52
N SER A 274 46.13 -23.11 -40.22
CA SER A 274 47.46 -23.71 -40.10
C SER A 274 48.58 -22.85 -40.71
N MET A 275 48.22 -21.87 -41.56
CA MET A 275 49.15 -20.91 -42.15
C MET A 275 49.25 -19.60 -41.34
N MET A 276 48.42 -19.41 -40.32
CA MET A 276 48.39 -18.17 -39.53
C MET A 276 49.52 -18.14 -38.49
N PRO A 277 50.39 -17.12 -38.51
CA PRO A 277 51.44 -17.00 -37.50
C PRO A 277 50.85 -16.63 -36.13
N ALA A 278 51.57 -16.97 -35.07
CA ALA A 278 51.31 -16.42 -33.75
C ALA A 278 51.65 -14.92 -33.75
N LEU A 279 50.68 -14.08 -33.40
CA LEU A 279 50.82 -12.62 -33.44
C LEU A 279 51.31 -12.10 -32.10
N PRO A 280 52.40 -11.31 -32.03
CA PRO A 280 52.77 -10.64 -30.79
C PRO A 280 51.67 -9.67 -30.34
N LEU A 281 51.42 -9.61 -29.03
CA LEU A 281 50.44 -8.71 -28.42
C LEU A 281 51.02 -7.31 -28.22
N THR A 282 51.41 -6.66 -29.32
CA THR A 282 51.82 -5.25 -29.33
C THR A 282 50.73 -4.41 -30.00
N PRO A 283 50.53 -3.16 -29.58
CA PRO A 283 49.52 -2.27 -30.19
C PRO A 283 49.81 -1.95 -31.67
N GLU A 284 51.03 -2.21 -32.12
CA GLU A 284 51.49 -2.06 -33.51
C GLU A 284 51.01 -3.20 -34.41
N ASN A 285 50.59 -4.33 -33.83
CA ASN A 285 50.17 -5.53 -34.58
C ASN A 285 48.69 -5.54 -34.97
N GLY A 286 48.05 -4.38 -35.01
CA GLY A 286 46.70 -4.19 -35.54
C GLY A 286 45.60 -4.01 -34.49
N LEU A 287 44.38 -3.79 -34.97
CA LEU A 287 43.23 -3.42 -34.15
C LEU A 287 42.81 -4.51 -33.16
N ILE A 288 43.01 -5.80 -33.49
CA ILE A 288 42.69 -6.93 -32.58
C ILE A 288 43.58 -6.88 -31.34
N ALA A 289 44.90 -6.75 -31.50
CA ALA A 289 45.84 -6.69 -30.38
C ALA A 289 45.57 -5.46 -29.49
N ARG A 290 45.29 -4.30 -30.11
CA ARG A 290 44.96 -3.08 -29.38
C ARG A 290 43.66 -3.21 -28.58
N LYS A 291 42.60 -3.77 -29.17
CA LYS A 291 41.31 -3.93 -28.49
C LYS A 291 41.32 -4.99 -27.40
N LEU A 292 42.14 -6.02 -27.57
CA LEU A 292 42.41 -7.01 -26.54
C LEU A 292 43.12 -6.39 -25.33
N LEU A 293 44.14 -5.55 -25.55
CA LEU A 293 44.85 -4.82 -24.50
C LEU A 293 43.93 -3.80 -23.80
N ASP A 294 43.09 -3.09 -24.56
CA ASP A 294 42.11 -2.14 -24.03
C ASP A 294 40.90 -2.81 -23.33
N ARG A 295 40.73 -4.14 -23.48
CA ARG A 295 39.57 -4.91 -23.00
C ARG A 295 38.21 -4.37 -23.45
N GLN A 296 38.14 -3.85 -24.68
CA GLN A 296 36.92 -3.26 -25.24
C GLN A 296 36.43 -4.04 -26.45
N ALA A 297 35.13 -4.37 -26.47
CA ALA A 297 34.48 -4.91 -27.66
C ALA A 297 34.23 -3.80 -28.70
N ARG A 298 34.46 -4.09 -29.98
CA ARG A 298 34.23 -3.13 -31.06
C ARG A 298 33.83 -3.84 -32.35
N TRP A 299 32.87 -3.26 -33.06
CA TRP A 299 32.57 -3.63 -34.44
C TRP A 299 33.58 -3.01 -35.40
N TRP A 300 34.02 -3.79 -36.37
CA TRP A 300 34.96 -3.39 -37.40
C TRP A 300 34.30 -3.47 -38.78
N PHE A 301 34.50 -2.42 -39.59
CA PHE A 301 33.82 -2.19 -40.87
C PHE A 301 34.78 -1.69 -41.98
N ASN A 302 35.95 -2.32 -42.15
CA ASN A 302 36.88 -2.09 -43.28
C ASN A 302 37.69 -0.78 -43.31
N GLU A 303 37.83 -0.05 -42.18
CA GLU A 303 38.54 1.25 -42.14
C GLU A 303 40.00 1.19 -41.66
N GLU A 304 40.42 0.09 -41.00
CA GLU A 304 41.77 -0.08 -40.42
C GLU A 304 42.24 -1.54 -40.55
N LEU A 305 43.56 -1.79 -40.61
CA LEU A 305 44.12 -3.15 -40.63
C LEU A 305 43.80 -3.89 -39.30
N LEU A 306 43.18 -5.06 -39.39
CA LEU A 306 42.82 -5.88 -38.22
C LEU A 306 44.05 -6.47 -37.52
N VAL A 307 45.03 -6.86 -38.33
CA VAL A 307 46.30 -7.45 -37.91
C VAL A 307 47.46 -6.84 -38.72
N ALA A 308 48.72 -6.99 -38.32
CA ALA A 308 49.87 -6.58 -39.15
C ALA A 308 50.18 -7.52 -40.33
N ASP A 309 49.63 -8.73 -40.34
CA ASP A 309 49.86 -9.75 -41.36
C ASP A 309 48.94 -9.56 -42.56
N GLU A 310 49.52 -9.41 -43.76
CA GLU A 310 48.78 -9.14 -45.00
C GLU A 310 47.87 -10.30 -45.39
N VAL A 311 48.32 -11.55 -45.23
CA VAL A 311 47.55 -12.75 -45.59
C VAL A 311 46.34 -12.90 -44.66
N PHE A 312 46.52 -12.61 -43.38
CA PHE A 312 45.42 -12.70 -42.41
C PHE A 312 44.39 -11.58 -42.62
N ASN A 313 44.84 -10.37 -42.96
CA ASN A 313 43.92 -9.27 -43.31
C ASN A 313 43.15 -9.54 -44.59
N GLU A 314 43.76 -10.13 -45.63
CA GLU A 314 43.05 -10.46 -46.87
C GLU A 314 41.87 -11.41 -46.63
N TRP A 315 42.01 -12.32 -45.68
CA TRP A 315 40.92 -13.20 -45.26
C TRP A 315 39.87 -12.48 -44.41
N LEU A 316 40.31 -11.67 -43.43
CA LEU A 316 39.39 -10.93 -42.56
C LEU A 316 38.64 -9.80 -43.28
N ASN A 317 39.22 -9.18 -44.31
CA ASN A 317 38.67 -7.99 -44.98
C ASN A 317 37.41 -8.24 -45.83
N GLN A 318 36.96 -9.50 -45.91
CA GLN A 318 35.83 -9.90 -46.74
C GLN A 318 34.47 -9.60 -46.08
N VAL A 319 34.41 -9.44 -44.75
CA VAL A 319 33.15 -9.35 -43.98
C VAL A 319 33.35 -8.44 -42.76
N PRO A 320 32.34 -7.68 -42.28
CA PRO A 320 32.42 -6.98 -41.00
C PRO A 320 32.58 -7.96 -39.82
N TRP A 321 33.42 -7.58 -38.84
CA TRP A 321 33.73 -8.41 -37.68
C TRP A 321 33.34 -7.73 -36.37
N LEU A 322 32.82 -8.51 -35.42
CA LEU A 322 32.70 -8.08 -34.03
C LEU A 322 33.88 -8.66 -33.24
N ILE A 323 34.73 -7.80 -32.72
CA ILE A 323 35.87 -8.20 -31.88
C ILE A 323 35.42 -8.12 -30.43
N LEU A 324 35.49 -9.25 -29.72
CA LEU A 324 35.07 -9.35 -28.33
C LEU A 324 36.19 -9.97 -27.49
N PRO A 325 36.90 -9.17 -26.67
CA PRO A 325 37.94 -9.69 -25.80
C PRO A 325 37.30 -10.50 -24.66
N LEU A 326 37.60 -11.79 -24.61
CA LEU A 326 37.20 -12.68 -23.52
C LEU A 326 38.27 -12.64 -22.44
N VAL A 327 38.04 -11.85 -21.39
CA VAL A 327 38.96 -11.71 -20.27
C VAL A 327 38.50 -12.65 -19.16
N GLY A 328 39.29 -13.70 -18.88
CA GLY A 328 39.12 -14.49 -17.66
C GLY A 328 39.40 -13.60 -16.44
N GLN A 329 38.57 -13.69 -15.40
CA GLN A 329 38.58 -12.73 -14.29
C GLN A 329 39.89 -12.70 -13.49
N ASP A 330 40.77 -13.70 -13.58
CA ASP A 330 42.05 -13.70 -12.88
C ASP A 330 43.06 -14.62 -13.58
N GLN A 331 44.30 -14.16 -13.71
CA GLN A 331 45.48 -15.03 -13.83
C GLN A 331 46.60 -14.40 -13.00
N PRO A 332 47.45 -15.20 -12.32
CA PRO A 332 48.04 -16.38 -12.93
C PRO A 332 47.45 -17.70 -12.40
N PRO A 333 47.21 -18.70 -13.28
CA PRO A 333 47.00 -20.07 -12.88
C PRO A 333 48.37 -20.63 -12.52
N GLY A 334 48.63 -20.77 -11.23
CA GLY A 334 49.64 -21.67 -10.72
C GLY A 334 49.01 -23.05 -10.51
N CYS A 335 49.54 -24.05 -11.22
CA CYS A 335 49.26 -25.49 -11.18
C CYS A 335 47.88 -25.92 -11.73
N CYS A 336 47.79 -26.83 -12.70
CA CYS A 336 48.73 -27.86 -13.14
C CYS A 336 49.23 -27.69 -14.58
#